data_AF-A0A932TN37-F1
#
_entry.id   AF-A0A932TN37-F1
#
_cell.length_a   1.000
_cell.length_b   1.000
_cell.length_c   1.000
_cell.angle_alpha   90.00
_cell.angle_beta   90.00
_cell.angle_gamma   90.00
#
_symmetry.space_group_name_H-M   'P 1'
#
loop_
_entity.id
_entity.type
_entity.pdbx_description
1 polymer ?
#
loop_
_entity_poly.entity_id
_entity_poly.type
_entity_poly.pdbx_seq_one_letter_code
_entity_poly.pdbx_strand_id
1 'polypeptide(L)'
;MRPVILAVSILIAALGWAGIRAAENPPSADDEENLPQSVDRGFDLTRLSIFTDPKEPLDPVLATIYYLSFLREEIETPTPPHRGIGGGIDHHYVLAQIIHAGADGNVRRAALLAEAGKAAPGEFRDAVRITLGMQGEKSVVPFLVEYLGNAKNPYWLRVKAAHALLRYPDASAVSVLASCLKDPFYVAVTTMQPAKCYDIRILALSSLRALEKAGTAIPPAVKADMEGAVTRELLPPGAKAISHTQP
;
A
#
# COMPACT_ATOMS: atom_id res chain seq x y z
N MET A 1 22.72 36.79 -5.48
CA MET A 1 23.45 35.79 -6.30
C MET A 1 23.56 34.51 -5.48
N ARG A 2 22.89 33.43 -5.92
CA ARG A 2 22.94 32.10 -5.30
C ARG A 2 23.42 31.11 -6.37
N PRO A 3 24.32 30.19 -6.04
CA PRO A 3 24.20 28.85 -6.59
C PRO A 3 24.61 27.77 -5.56
N VAL A 4 23.64 27.04 -5.00
CA VAL A 4 23.88 25.72 -4.37
C VAL A 4 22.60 24.87 -4.54
N ILE A 5 22.25 24.49 -5.76
CA ILE A 5 21.20 23.47 -6.02
C ILE A 5 21.63 22.43 -7.09
N LEU A 6 22.73 22.64 -7.82
CA LEU A 6 23.28 21.62 -8.72
C LEU A 6 24.36 20.79 -8.02
N ALA A 7 23.97 19.79 -7.23
CA ALA A 7 24.93 18.75 -6.81
C ALA A 7 24.29 17.36 -6.59
N VAL A 8 22.96 17.27 -6.44
CA VAL A 8 22.31 15.96 -6.19
C VAL A 8 21.82 15.29 -7.49
N SER A 9 21.68 16.03 -8.60
CA SER A 9 21.16 15.49 -9.85
C SER A 9 22.19 14.77 -10.73
N ILE A 10 23.49 14.86 -10.43
CA ILE A 10 24.55 14.25 -11.27
C ILE A 10 24.98 12.87 -10.73
N LEU A 11 24.74 12.56 -9.46
CA LEU A 11 25.19 11.29 -8.87
C LEU A 11 24.29 10.09 -9.23
N ILE A 12 23.05 10.32 -9.69
CA ILE A 12 22.12 9.25 -10.07
C ILE A 12 22.34 8.79 -11.53
N ALA A 13 22.94 9.62 -12.40
CA ALA A 13 23.20 9.25 -13.79
C ALA A 13 24.54 8.51 -14.01
N ALA A 14 25.47 8.55 -13.06
CA ALA A 14 26.82 8.03 -13.24
C ALA A 14 27.02 6.56 -12.79
N LEU A 15 26.08 5.98 -12.04
CA LEU A 15 26.18 4.58 -11.57
C LEU A 15 25.43 3.57 -12.46
N GLY A 16 24.77 4.03 -13.54
CA GLY A 16 23.94 3.18 -14.40
C GLY A 16 24.55 2.70 -15.71
N TRP A 17 25.79 3.08 -16.07
CA TRP A 17 26.26 2.87 -17.47
C TRP A 17 27.68 2.35 -17.69
N ALA A 18 28.46 2.08 -16.63
CA ALA A 18 29.84 1.59 -16.78
C ALA A 18 30.04 0.07 -16.61
N GLY A 19 28.96 -0.73 -16.58
CA GLY A 19 29.04 -2.17 -16.26
C GLY A 19 28.84 -3.17 -17.40
N ILE A 20 28.50 -2.74 -18.62
CA ILE A 20 28.11 -3.68 -19.70
C ILE A 20 28.97 -3.44 -20.95
N ARG A 21 30.22 -3.88 -20.88
CA ARG A 21 31.06 -4.19 -22.06
C ARG A 21 32.27 -5.02 -21.64
N ALA A 22 32.00 -6.26 -21.21
CA ALA A 22 33.01 -7.30 -21.11
C ALA A 22 32.33 -8.68 -21.22
N ALA A 23 32.10 -9.13 -22.45
CA ALA A 23 31.91 -10.54 -22.79
C ALA A 23 32.03 -10.68 -24.32
N GLU A 24 33.27 -10.62 -24.82
CA GLU A 24 33.60 -11.15 -26.14
C GLU A 24 33.69 -12.67 -26.00
N ASN A 25 32.54 -13.35 -26.11
CA ASN A 25 32.35 -14.75 -26.53
C ASN A 25 30.90 -15.14 -26.20
N PRO A 26 30.04 -15.48 -27.19
CA PRO A 26 28.75 -16.06 -26.87
C PRO A 26 28.95 -17.43 -26.19
N PRO A 27 28.15 -17.76 -25.16
CA PRO A 27 28.23 -19.06 -24.50
C PRO A 27 27.95 -20.18 -25.50
N SER A 28 28.64 -21.30 -25.32
CA SER A 28 28.43 -22.50 -26.15
C SER A 28 27.06 -23.11 -25.86
N ALA A 29 26.49 -23.86 -26.81
CA ALA A 29 25.18 -24.50 -26.64
C ALA A 29 25.14 -25.46 -25.43
N ASP A 30 26.30 -25.90 -24.95
CA ASP A 30 26.44 -26.79 -23.79
C ASP A 30 26.50 -26.00 -22.46
N ASP A 31 26.67 -24.67 -22.50
CA ASP A 31 26.63 -23.79 -21.31
C ASP A 31 25.20 -23.40 -20.90
N GLU A 32 24.20 -23.59 -21.78
CA GLU A 32 22.79 -23.29 -21.47
C GLU A 32 22.16 -24.31 -20.50
N GLU A 33 22.67 -25.54 -20.44
CA GLU A 33 22.09 -26.61 -19.62
C GLU A 33 22.45 -26.51 -18.12
N ASN A 34 23.39 -25.61 -17.76
CA ASN A 34 23.82 -25.33 -16.39
C ASN A 34 23.60 -23.87 -15.94
N LEU A 35 22.79 -23.11 -16.66
CA LEU A 35 22.36 -21.79 -16.17
C LEU A 35 21.50 -21.99 -14.89
N PRO A 36 21.81 -21.30 -13.78
CA PRO A 36 20.98 -21.36 -12.59
C PRO A 36 19.54 -21.02 -12.97
N GLN A 37 18.62 -21.93 -12.62
CA GLN A 37 17.19 -21.80 -12.90
C GLN A 37 16.70 -20.42 -12.45
N SER A 38 16.21 -19.65 -13.42
CA SER A 38 15.59 -18.31 -13.32
C SER A 38 16.34 -17.29 -12.45
N VAL A 39 16.97 -16.31 -13.10
CA VAL A 39 17.19 -15.00 -12.47
C VAL A 39 15.83 -14.49 -11.99
N ASP A 40 15.64 -14.48 -10.69
CA ASP A 40 14.39 -14.14 -10.01
C ASP A 40 14.03 -12.68 -10.35
N ARG A 41 13.10 -12.47 -11.29
CA ARG A 41 12.71 -11.13 -11.79
C ARG A 41 11.66 -10.47 -10.90
N GLY A 42 11.78 -10.61 -9.59
CA GLY A 42 10.87 -10.04 -8.60
C GLY A 42 11.61 -9.18 -7.59
N PHE A 43 10.91 -8.20 -7.02
CA PHE A 43 11.45 -7.43 -5.91
C PHE A 43 11.58 -8.31 -4.67
N ASP A 44 12.80 -8.38 -4.13
CA ASP A 44 13.08 -9.14 -2.91
C ASP A 44 12.56 -8.41 -1.67
N LEU A 45 11.48 -8.94 -1.08
CA LEU A 45 10.85 -8.41 0.13
C LEU A 45 11.78 -8.39 1.35
N THR A 46 12.83 -9.22 1.39
CA THR A 46 13.80 -9.20 2.50
C THR A 46 14.53 -7.87 2.60
N ARG A 47 14.63 -7.13 1.48
CA ARG A 47 15.20 -5.77 1.43
C ARG A 47 14.40 -4.76 2.24
N LEU A 48 13.12 -5.03 2.55
CA LEU A 48 12.32 -4.14 3.40
C LEU A 48 12.73 -4.17 4.88
N SER A 49 13.48 -5.19 5.30
CA SER A 49 13.96 -5.30 6.68
C SER A 49 14.79 -4.09 7.12
N ILE A 50 15.45 -3.39 6.17
CA ILE A 50 16.23 -2.17 6.43
C ILE A 50 15.40 -1.05 7.08
N PHE A 51 14.08 -1.02 6.87
CA PHE A 51 13.20 0.00 7.48
C PHE A 51 12.85 -0.31 8.93
N THR A 52 13.04 -1.56 9.36
CA THR A 52 12.58 -2.09 10.64
C THR A 52 13.71 -2.54 11.54
N ASP A 53 14.98 -2.52 11.08
CA ASP A 53 16.12 -2.92 11.89
C ASP A 53 16.32 -1.94 13.07
N PRO A 54 16.07 -2.38 14.33
CA PRO A 54 16.21 -1.50 15.48
C PRO A 54 17.67 -1.26 15.88
N LYS A 55 18.60 -2.10 15.42
CA LYS A 55 20.04 -1.97 15.74
C LYS A 55 20.71 -0.96 14.83
N GLU A 56 20.26 -0.87 13.58
CA GLU A 56 20.81 0.00 12.56
C GLU A 56 19.69 0.83 11.90
N PRO A 57 19.07 1.78 12.64
CA PRO A 57 17.99 2.58 12.10
C PRO A 57 18.51 3.43 10.94
N LEU A 58 17.83 3.36 9.80
CA LEU A 58 18.18 4.17 8.64
C LEU A 58 18.01 5.66 8.94
N ASP A 59 19.00 6.43 8.48
CA ASP A 59 18.87 7.89 8.37
C ASP A 59 17.62 8.24 7.54
N PRO A 60 16.82 9.25 7.94
CA PRO A 60 15.59 9.59 7.25
C PRO A 60 15.75 9.87 5.74
N VAL A 61 16.86 10.48 5.33
CA VAL A 61 17.12 10.77 3.91
C VAL A 61 17.35 9.47 3.15
N LEU A 62 18.19 8.57 3.70
CA LEU A 62 18.43 7.26 3.10
C LEU A 62 17.17 6.39 3.04
N ALA A 63 16.40 6.33 4.13
CA ALA A 63 15.10 5.66 4.14
C ALA A 63 14.18 6.18 3.03
N THR A 64 14.13 7.50 2.84
CA THR A 64 13.33 8.10 1.76
C THR A 64 13.83 7.67 0.39
N ILE A 65 15.13 7.71 0.15
CA ILE A 65 15.74 7.31 -1.13
C ILE A 65 15.42 5.85 -1.42
N TYR A 66 15.63 4.94 -0.47
CA TYR A 66 15.32 3.53 -0.64
C TYR A 66 13.84 3.30 -0.91
N TYR A 67 12.95 3.92 -0.12
CA TYR A 67 11.51 3.74 -0.29
C TYR A 67 11.05 4.16 -1.69
N LEU A 68 11.46 5.34 -2.16
CA LEU A 68 11.10 5.83 -3.48
C LEU A 68 11.69 4.96 -4.59
N SER A 69 12.92 4.46 -4.39
CA SER A 69 13.58 3.58 -5.35
C SER A 69 12.87 2.24 -5.44
N PHE A 70 12.47 1.65 -4.31
CA PHE A 70 11.75 0.38 -4.27
C PHE A 70 10.37 0.48 -4.91
N LEU A 71 9.64 1.58 -4.69
CA LEU A 71 8.39 1.83 -5.40
C LEU A 71 8.58 1.93 -6.91
N ARG A 72 9.60 2.66 -7.38
CA ARG A 72 9.87 2.79 -8.82
C ARG A 72 10.25 1.44 -9.42
N GLU A 73 11.15 0.72 -8.77
CA GLU A 73 11.61 -0.60 -9.19
C GLU A 73 10.44 -1.57 -9.38
N GLU A 74 9.56 -1.69 -8.38
CA GLU A 74 8.42 -2.60 -8.45
C GLU A 74 7.36 -2.16 -9.48
N ILE A 75 7.19 -0.85 -9.71
CA ILE A 75 6.25 -0.36 -10.74
C ILE A 75 6.81 -0.54 -12.15
N GLU A 76 8.12 -0.34 -12.33
CA GLU A 76 8.79 -0.48 -13.63
C GLU A 76 9.01 -1.96 -14.00
N THR A 77 9.26 -2.80 -13.00
CA THR A 77 9.45 -4.25 -13.16
C THR A 77 8.53 -5.01 -12.18
N PRO A 78 7.23 -5.12 -12.48
CA PRO A 78 6.26 -5.77 -11.60
C PRO A 78 6.64 -7.21 -11.28
N THR A 79 6.62 -7.54 -9.99
CA THR A 79 6.85 -8.89 -9.50
C THR A 79 5.78 -9.82 -10.08
N PRO A 80 6.17 -10.87 -10.82
CA PRO A 80 5.21 -11.80 -11.40
C PRO A 80 4.50 -12.58 -10.30
N PRO A 81 3.21 -12.93 -10.49
CA PRO A 81 2.47 -13.73 -9.52
C PRO A 81 3.14 -15.08 -9.27
N HIS A 82 3.49 -15.36 -8.03
CA HIS A 82 4.06 -16.64 -7.59
C HIS A 82 3.60 -16.98 -6.17
N ARG A 83 3.96 -18.16 -5.66
CA ARG A 83 3.62 -18.57 -4.30
C ARG A 83 4.80 -18.37 -3.36
N GLY A 84 4.57 -17.75 -2.22
CA GLY A 84 5.52 -17.60 -1.13
C GLY A 84 5.01 -18.17 0.20
N ILE A 85 5.81 -18.00 1.25
CA ILE A 85 5.48 -18.38 2.63
C ILE A 85 4.38 -17.44 3.13
N GLY A 86 3.11 -17.82 2.94
CA GLY A 86 1.95 -17.01 3.34
C GLY A 86 0.89 -16.79 2.27
N GLY A 87 1.09 -17.28 1.04
CA GLY A 87 0.10 -17.22 -0.03
C GLY A 87 0.70 -16.80 -1.37
N GLY A 88 -0.13 -16.26 -2.25
CA GLY A 88 0.32 -15.64 -3.50
C GLY A 88 0.99 -14.31 -3.23
N ILE A 89 2.19 -14.15 -3.78
CA ILE A 89 2.94 -12.91 -3.87
C ILE A 89 2.78 -12.42 -5.31
N ASP A 90 2.33 -11.18 -5.46
CA ASP A 90 2.21 -10.49 -6.73
C ASP A 90 2.62 -9.03 -6.57
N HIS A 91 2.64 -8.31 -7.68
CA HIS A 91 2.93 -6.88 -7.74
C HIS A 91 2.18 -6.05 -6.67
N HIS A 92 0.88 -6.29 -6.52
CA HIS A 92 0.05 -5.55 -5.58
C HIS A 92 0.42 -5.84 -4.12
N TYR A 93 0.72 -7.10 -3.82
CA TYR A 93 1.21 -7.48 -2.51
C TYR A 93 2.55 -6.81 -2.19
N VAL A 94 3.49 -6.82 -3.13
CA VAL A 94 4.81 -6.21 -2.94
C VAL A 94 4.70 -4.70 -2.71
N LEU A 95 3.96 -3.99 -3.56
CA LEU A 95 3.72 -2.56 -3.35
C LEU A 95 3.04 -2.27 -2.01
N ALA A 96 2.09 -3.10 -1.59
CA ALA A 96 1.47 -2.97 -0.28
C ALA A 96 2.50 -3.08 0.87
N GLN A 97 3.48 -3.97 0.76
CA GLN A 97 4.56 -4.09 1.75
C GLN A 97 5.51 -2.88 1.70
N ILE A 98 5.88 -2.40 0.52
CA ILE A 98 6.71 -1.19 0.37
C ILE A 98 6.00 0.03 0.99
N ILE A 99 4.70 0.21 0.74
CA ILE A 99 3.88 1.28 1.32
C ILE A 99 3.88 1.20 2.85
N HIS A 100 3.71 0.01 3.42
CA HIS A 100 3.79 -0.20 4.87
C HIS A 100 5.16 0.14 5.42
N ALA A 101 6.23 -0.36 4.82
CA ALA A 101 7.59 -0.09 5.23
C ALA A 101 7.92 1.42 5.18
N GLY A 102 7.46 2.14 4.16
CA GLY A 102 7.63 3.59 4.08
C GLY A 102 6.76 4.37 5.07
N ALA A 103 5.58 3.87 5.41
CA ALA A 103 4.68 4.51 6.35
C ALA A 103 5.16 4.41 7.80
N ASP A 104 5.70 3.25 8.18
CA ASP A 104 6.19 3.00 9.54
C ASP A 104 7.70 3.28 9.67
N GLY A 105 8.43 3.30 8.56
CA GLY A 105 9.83 3.70 8.50
C GLY A 105 10.03 5.20 8.68
N ASN A 106 11.28 5.59 8.96
CA ASN A 106 11.69 6.98 9.18
C ASN A 106 11.75 7.81 7.87
N VAL A 107 10.82 7.61 6.94
CA VAL A 107 10.80 8.29 5.63
C VAL A 107 10.35 9.74 5.78
N ARG A 108 11.07 10.67 5.14
CA ARG A 108 10.82 12.12 5.25
C ARG A 108 9.58 12.54 4.48
N ARG A 109 8.53 12.89 5.23
CA ARG A 109 7.28 13.44 4.70
C ARG A 109 7.46 14.59 3.69
N ALA A 110 8.35 15.54 3.98
CA ALA A 110 8.60 16.68 3.08
C ALA A 110 9.14 16.25 1.70
N ALA A 111 9.95 15.20 1.65
CA ALA A 111 10.46 14.67 0.40
C ALA A 111 9.36 13.90 -0.36
N LEU A 112 8.54 13.12 0.35
CA LEU A 112 7.38 12.46 -0.26
C LEU A 112 6.38 13.45 -0.86
N LEU A 113 6.11 14.57 -0.17
CA LEU A 113 5.27 15.64 -0.69
C LEU A 113 5.87 16.25 -1.97
N ALA A 114 7.18 16.50 -1.98
CA ALA A 114 7.87 17.04 -3.14
C ALA A 114 7.81 16.07 -4.34
N GLU A 115 7.97 14.77 -4.11
CA GLU A 115 7.87 13.76 -5.16
C GLU A 115 6.44 13.58 -5.67
N ALA A 116 5.45 13.53 -4.78
CA ALA A 116 4.04 13.44 -5.17
C ALA A 116 3.56 14.65 -5.98
N GLY A 117 4.18 15.83 -5.77
CA GLY A 117 3.91 17.04 -6.53
C GLY A 117 4.51 17.06 -7.93
N LYS A 118 5.59 16.31 -8.18
CA LYS A 118 6.27 16.24 -9.48
C LYS A 118 5.87 15.02 -10.31
N ALA A 119 5.48 13.93 -9.65
CA ALA A 119 5.13 12.68 -10.31
C ALA A 119 3.91 12.84 -11.23
N ALA A 120 3.97 12.21 -12.40
CA ALA A 120 2.81 12.08 -13.28
C ALA A 120 1.67 11.32 -12.56
N PRO A 121 0.40 11.54 -12.93
CA PRO A 121 -0.70 10.73 -12.45
C PRO A 121 -0.44 9.23 -12.73
N GLY A 122 -0.70 8.38 -11.74
CA GLY A 122 -0.47 6.95 -11.84
C GLY A 122 -0.12 6.33 -10.50
N GLU A 123 0.10 5.01 -10.51
CA GLU A 123 0.27 4.17 -9.33
C GLU A 123 1.39 4.64 -8.39
N PHE A 124 2.52 5.11 -8.94
CA PHE A 124 3.61 5.66 -8.13
C PHE A 124 3.15 6.86 -7.29
N ARG A 125 2.48 7.82 -7.94
CA ARG A 125 1.98 9.02 -7.26
C ARG A 125 0.94 8.65 -6.21
N ASP A 126 0.05 7.72 -6.53
CA ASP A 126 -1.01 7.28 -5.62
C ASP A 126 -0.44 6.53 -4.41
N ALA A 127 0.53 5.63 -4.62
CA ALA A 127 1.25 4.94 -3.56
C ALA A 127 1.95 5.92 -2.60
N VAL A 128 2.66 6.92 -3.14
CA VAL A 128 3.31 7.95 -2.31
C VAL A 128 2.28 8.76 -1.51
N ARG A 129 1.16 9.15 -2.11
CA ARG A 129 0.09 9.88 -1.40
C ARG A 129 -0.59 9.03 -0.33
N ILE A 130 -0.75 7.73 -0.57
CA ILE A 130 -1.26 6.78 0.42
C ILE A 130 -0.27 6.62 1.58
N THR A 131 1.03 6.46 1.32
CA THR A 131 2.05 6.43 2.37
C THR A 131 2.06 7.72 3.18
N LEU A 132 1.98 8.89 2.53
CA LEU A 132 1.81 10.18 3.23
C LEU A 132 0.59 10.18 4.16
N GLY A 133 -0.54 9.65 3.69
CA GLY A 133 -1.75 9.46 4.48
C GLY A 133 -1.53 8.56 5.70
N MET A 134 -0.84 7.44 5.49
CA MET A 134 -0.48 6.51 6.57
C MET A 134 0.55 7.07 7.55
N GLN A 135 1.27 8.15 7.19
CA GLN A 135 2.14 8.95 8.07
C GLN A 135 1.41 10.13 8.73
N GLY A 136 0.11 10.33 8.46
CA GLY A 136 -0.71 11.39 9.05
C GLY A 136 -0.62 12.74 8.37
N GLU A 137 -0.19 12.78 7.11
CA GLU A 137 -0.20 14.02 6.34
C GLU A 137 -1.63 14.42 5.99
N LYS A 138 -2.15 15.44 6.67
CA LYS A 138 -3.55 15.88 6.49
C LYS A 138 -3.85 16.42 5.10
N SER A 139 -2.86 17.00 4.41
CA SER A 139 -3.07 17.56 3.06
C SER A 139 -3.47 16.52 2.01
N VAL A 140 -3.25 15.23 2.27
CA VAL A 140 -3.69 14.16 1.35
C VAL A 140 -5.08 13.60 1.66
N VAL A 141 -5.74 14.00 2.75
CA VAL A 141 -7.08 13.50 3.12
C VAL A 141 -8.11 13.63 2.00
N PRO A 142 -8.23 14.79 1.29
CA PRO A 142 -9.18 14.89 0.18
C PRO A 142 -8.94 13.84 -0.91
N PHE A 143 -7.67 13.53 -1.18
CA PHE A 143 -7.31 12.48 -2.12
C PHE A 143 -7.66 11.09 -1.58
N LEU A 144 -7.38 10.79 -0.30
CA LEU A 144 -7.75 9.49 0.27
C LEU A 144 -9.26 9.25 0.23
N VAL A 145 -10.05 10.30 0.50
CA VAL A 145 -11.51 10.27 0.42
C VAL A 145 -11.98 9.98 -1.00
N GLU A 146 -11.48 10.73 -1.99
CA GLU A 146 -11.79 10.51 -3.40
C GLU A 146 -11.36 9.11 -3.86
N TYR A 147 -10.15 8.69 -3.49
CA TYR A 147 -9.55 7.43 -3.91
C TYR A 147 -10.29 6.23 -3.33
N LEU A 148 -10.68 6.30 -2.05
CA LEU A 148 -11.47 5.25 -1.41
C LEU A 148 -12.89 5.16 -2.01
N GLY A 149 -13.50 6.29 -2.34
CA GLY A 149 -14.86 6.37 -2.88
C GLY A 149 -15.00 5.86 -4.31
N ASN A 150 -13.91 5.79 -5.07
CA ASN A 150 -13.94 5.25 -6.43
C ASN A 150 -13.71 3.73 -6.44
N ALA A 151 -14.79 2.96 -6.59
CA ALA A 151 -14.74 1.49 -6.65
C ALA A 151 -13.94 0.92 -7.84
N LYS A 152 -13.58 1.74 -8.84
CA LYS A 152 -12.72 1.32 -9.96
C LYS A 152 -11.23 1.30 -9.60
N ASN A 153 -10.85 1.95 -8.50
CA ASN A 153 -9.46 1.95 -8.06
C ASN A 153 -9.05 0.54 -7.58
N PRO A 154 -7.77 0.17 -7.73
CA PRO A 154 -7.27 -1.12 -7.28
C PRO A 154 -7.66 -1.40 -5.83
N TYR A 155 -8.32 -2.54 -5.62
CA TYR A 155 -8.87 -2.92 -4.31
C TYR A 155 -7.85 -2.78 -3.18
N TRP A 156 -6.64 -3.30 -3.38
CA TRP A 156 -5.59 -3.32 -2.37
C TRP A 156 -5.13 -1.89 -1.99
N LEU A 157 -5.06 -0.94 -2.93
CA LEU A 157 -4.77 0.47 -2.63
C LEU A 157 -5.95 1.13 -1.92
N ARG A 158 -7.19 0.78 -2.26
CA ARG A 158 -8.37 1.25 -1.52
C ARG A 158 -8.34 0.76 -0.07
N VAL A 159 -7.90 -0.48 0.19
CA VAL A 159 -7.67 -0.98 1.56
C VAL A 159 -6.63 -0.12 2.28
N LYS A 160 -5.51 0.24 1.63
CA LYS A 160 -4.50 1.13 2.26
C LYS A 160 -5.01 2.55 2.49
N ALA A 161 -5.81 3.10 1.58
CA ALA A 161 -6.45 4.39 1.78
C ALA A 161 -7.43 4.38 2.96
N ALA A 162 -8.26 3.32 3.09
CA ALA A 162 -9.12 3.12 4.24
C ALA A 162 -8.32 2.98 5.55
N HIS A 163 -7.19 2.26 5.51
CA HIS A 163 -6.30 2.12 6.66
C HIS A 163 -5.64 3.45 7.05
N ALA A 164 -5.26 4.29 6.09
CA ALA A 164 -4.75 5.64 6.34
C ALA A 164 -5.80 6.51 7.06
N LEU A 165 -7.06 6.48 6.59
CA LEU A 165 -8.18 7.19 7.22
C LEU A 165 -8.54 6.64 8.62
N LEU A 166 -8.29 5.35 8.88
CA LEU A 166 -8.41 4.79 10.22
C LEU A 166 -7.34 5.32 11.17
N ARG A 167 -6.07 5.37 10.73
CA ARG A 167 -4.95 5.89 11.55
C ARG A 167 -5.11 7.37 11.84
N TYR A 168 -5.64 8.13 10.88
CA TYR A 168 -5.84 9.57 10.98
C TYR A 168 -7.27 9.94 10.60
N PRO A 169 -8.22 9.74 11.55
CA PRO A 169 -9.62 10.03 11.32
C PRO A 169 -9.86 11.49 10.98
N ASP A 170 -10.60 11.73 9.90
CA ASP A 170 -11.04 13.06 9.48
C ASP A 170 -12.55 13.06 9.26
N ALA A 171 -13.24 14.06 9.80
CA ALA A 171 -14.70 14.16 9.73
C ALA A 171 -15.22 14.29 8.28
N SER A 172 -14.41 14.81 7.35
CA SER A 172 -14.77 14.85 5.93
C SER A 172 -14.93 13.46 5.31
N ALA A 173 -14.34 12.42 5.92
CA ALA A 173 -14.41 11.05 5.42
C ALA A 173 -15.70 10.32 5.83
N VAL A 174 -16.55 10.87 6.69
CA VAL A 174 -17.76 10.18 7.19
C VAL A 174 -18.64 9.64 6.07
N SER A 175 -18.88 10.44 5.02
CA SER A 175 -19.75 10.04 3.91
C SER A 175 -19.16 8.88 3.10
N VAL A 176 -17.86 8.93 2.78
CA VAL A 176 -17.21 7.85 2.01
C VAL A 176 -17.10 6.58 2.85
N LEU A 177 -16.73 6.68 4.13
CA LEU A 177 -16.65 5.54 5.03
C LEU A 177 -18.01 4.87 5.23
N ALA A 178 -19.10 5.65 5.32
CA ALA A 178 -20.45 5.11 5.37
C ALA A 178 -20.80 4.30 4.10
N SER A 179 -20.39 4.76 2.93
CA SER A 179 -20.58 4.01 1.68
C SER A 179 -19.77 2.70 1.67
N CYS A 180 -18.57 2.71 2.25
CA CYS A 180 -17.68 1.56 2.35
C CYS A 180 -18.19 0.44 3.26
N LEU A 181 -19.16 0.70 4.14
CA LEU A 181 -19.86 -0.37 4.89
C LEU A 181 -20.59 -1.37 3.96
N LYS A 182 -20.81 -0.99 2.70
CA LYS A 182 -21.48 -1.79 1.67
C LYS A 182 -20.52 -2.25 0.56
N ASP A 183 -19.21 -2.02 0.71
CA ASP A 183 -18.19 -2.39 -0.30
C ASP A 183 -18.26 -3.90 -0.62
N PRO A 184 -18.10 -4.36 -1.87
CA PRO A 184 -18.11 -5.81 -2.15
C PRO A 184 -17.05 -6.57 -1.34
N PHE A 185 -17.25 -7.87 -1.16
CA PHE A 185 -16.19 -8.73 -0.64
C PHE A 185 -15.24 -9.10 -1.77
N TYR A 186 -13.99 -9.34 -1.42
CA TYR A 186 -12.99 -9.80 -2.35
C TYR A 186 -12.56 -11.21 -1.95
N VAL A 187 -12.34 -12.05 -2.95
CA VAL A 187 -11.84 -13.40 -2.72
C VAL A 187 -10.32 -13.32 -2.77
N ALA A 188 -9.68 -13.56 -1.63
CA ALA A 188 -8.24 -13.77 -1.60
C ALA A 188 -7.95 -15.06 -2.39
N VAL A 189 -7.40 -14.92 -3.60
CA VAL A 189 -7.01 -16.06 -4.45
C VAL A 189 -5.81 -16.84 -3.88
N THR A 190 -5.27 -16.36 -2.76
CA THR A 190 -3.99 -16.77 -2.17
C THR A 190 -4.11 -17.82 -1.06
N THR A 191 -5.31 -18.11 -0.57
CA THR A 191 -5.54 -19.08 0.51
C THR A 191 -6.12 -20.40 -0.02
N MET A 192 -5.73 -21.54 0.56
CA MET A 192 -6.22 -22.90 0.20
C MET A 192 -7.75 -23.06 0.26
N GLN A 193 -8.46 -22.12 0.88
CA GLN A 193 -9.90 -21.95 0.77
C GLN A 193 -10.19 -20.48 0.47
N PRO A 194 -11.02 -20.15 -0.54
CA PRO A 194 -11.41 -18.77 -0.83
C PRO A 194 -12.17 -18.20 0.37
N ALA A 195 -11.50 -17.41 1.20
CA ALA A 195 -12.14 -16.64 2.24
C ALA A 195 -12.62 -15.32 1.64
N LYS A 196 -13.87 -14.96 1.90
CA LYS A 196 -14.40 -13.63 1.58
C LYS A 196 -13.77 -12.64 2.54
N CYS A 197 -12.91 -11.74 2.05
CA CYS A 197 -12.41 -10.64 2.87
C CYS A 197 -13.30 -9.40 2.69
N TYR A 198 -13.50 -8.68 3.79
CA TYR A 198 -14.31 -7.47 3.87
C TYR A 198 -13.46 -6.33 4.43
N ASP A 199 -12.17 -6.26 4.08
CA ASP A 199 -11.20 -5.40 4.77
C ASP A 199 -11.62 -3.93 4.73
N ILE A 200 -12.13 -3.46 3.60
CA ILE A 200 -12.64 -2.09 3.46
C ILE A 200 -13.83 -1.84 4.40
N ARG A 201 -14.76 -2.80 4.55
CA ARG A 201 -15.90 -2.65 5.48
C ARG A 201 -15.42 -2.57 6.93
N ILE A 202 -14.55 -3.49 7.33
CA ILE A 202 -13.98 -3.57 8.68
C ILE A 202 -13.23 -2.28 9.02
N LEU A 203 -12.40 -1.79 8.10
CA LEU A 203 -11.64 -0.55 8.27
C LEU A 203 -12.59 0.66 8.31
N ALA A 204 -13.62 0.69 7.47
CA ALA A 204 -14.61 1.76 7.46
C ALA A 204 -15.42 1.82 8.76
N LEU A 205 -15.93 0.68 9.24
CA LEU A 205 -16.63 0.60 10.52
C LEU A 205 -15.72 1.06 11.67
N SER A 206 -14.49 0.57 11.69
CA SER A 206 -13.50 0.94 12.71
C SER A 206 -13.20 2.45 12.68
N SER A 207 -13.12 3.04 11.49
CA SER A 207 -12.87 4.48 11.30
C SER A 207 -14.06 5.32 11.77
N LEU A 208 -15.28 4.92 11.42
CA LEU A 208 -16.51 5.59 11.86
C LEU A 208 -16.67 5.55 13.39
N ARG A 209 -16.35 4.42 14.01
CA ARG A 209 -16.33 4.30 15.48
C ARG A 209 -15.27 5.18 16.13
N ALA A 210 -14.08 5.27 15.52
CA ALA A 210 -13.03 6.17 15.99
C ALA A 210 -13.46 7.64 15.92
N LEU A 211 -14.12 8.04 14.82
CA LEU A 211 -14.69 9.38 14.63
C LEU A 211 -15.78 9.67 15.67
N GLU A 212 -16.71 8.75 15.88
CA GLU A 212 -17.77 8.87 16.90
C GLU A 212 -17.18 9.04 18.30
N LYS A 213 -16.20 8.21 18.67
CA LYS A 213 -15.49 8.30 19.96
C LYS A 213 -14.76 9.63 20.12
N ALA A 214 -14.26 10.22 19.03
CA ALA A 214 -13.64 11.54 19.00
C ALA A 214 -14.65 12.70 19.02
N GLY A 215 -15.96 12.43 19.12
CA GLY A 215 -17.01 13.44 19.17
C GLY A 215 -17.49 13.94 17.81
N THR A 216 -17.08 13.28 16.71
CA THR A 216 -17.59 13.61 15.37
C THR A 216 -19.06 13.20 15.28
N ALA A 217 -19.91 14.10 14.78
CA ALA A 217 -21.31 13.81 14.57
C ALA A 217 -21.50 12.78 13.45
N ILE A 218 -21.90 11.55 13.82
CA ILE A 218 -22.27 10.51 12.87
C ILE A 218 -23.78 10.55 12.64
N PRO A 219 -24.26 10.67 11.38
CA PRO A 219 -25.68 10.69 11.08
C PRO A 219 -26.41 9.43 11.58
N PRO A 220 -27.65 9.51 12.09
CA PRO A 220 -28.38 8.35 12.62
C PRO A 220 -28.50 7.19 11.62
N ALA A 221 -28.68 7.48 10.33
CA ALA A 221 -28.71 6.46 9.28
C ALA A 221 -27.37 5.70 9.16
N VAL A 222 -26.25 6.40 9.31
CA VAL A 222 -24.92 5.78 9.30
C VAL A 222 -24.71 4.94 10.55
N LYS A 223 -25.18 5.37 11.72
CA LYS A 223 -25.14 4.56 12.94
C LYS A 223 -25.95 3.26 12.79
N ALA A 224 -27.13 3.33 12.19
CA ALA A 224 -27.92 2.13 11.89
C ALA A 224 -27.19 1.20 10.91
N ASP A 225 -26.53 1.76 9.88
CA ASP A 225 -25.67 0.99 8.97
C ASP A 225 -24.45 0.39 9.70
N MET A 226 -23.86 1.06 10.69
CA MET A 226 -22.74 0.55 11.50
C MET A 226 -23.18 -0.66 12.35
N GLU A 227 -24.33 -0.60 13.02
CA GLU A 227 -24.88 -1.74 13.78
C GLU A 227 -25.28 -2.89 12.84
N GLY A 228 -25.85 -2.56 11.68
CA GLY A 228 -26.14 -3.51 10.61
C GLY A 228 -24.88 -4.13 10.01
N ALA A 229 -23.77 -3.40 9.93
CA ALA A 229 -22.49 -3.90 9.48
C ALA A 229 -21.98 -4.96 10.45
N VAL A 230 -21.95 -4.71 11.76
CA VAL A 230 -21.54 -5.72 12.77
C VAL A 230 -22.28 -7.05 12.62
N THR A 231 -23.60 -6.97 12.38
CA THR A 231 -24.44 -8.17 12.23
C THR A 231 -24.29 -8.86 10.87
N ARG A 232 -23.83 -8.13 9.83
CA ARG A 232 -23.54 -8.65 8.48
C ARG A 232 -22.06 -8.97 8.26
N GLU A 233 -21.15 -8.49 9.11
CA GLU A 233 -19.68 -8.49 8.93
C GLU A 233 -19.02 -9.84 9.19
N LEU A 234 -19.73 -10.83 9.72
CA LEU A 234 -19.21 -12.20 9.87
C LEU A 234 -19.92 -13.23 9.01
N LEU A 235 -20.90 -12.83 8.21
CA LEU A 235 -21.77 -13.79 7.51
C LEU A 235 -21.93 -13.42 6.03
N PRO A 236 -21.66 -14.36 5.10
CA PRO A 236 -21.83 -14.12 3.67
C PRO A 236 -23.28 -13.72 3.36
N PRO A 237 -23.52 -12.95 2.27
CA PRO A 237 -24.88 -12.63 1.84
C PRO A 237 -25.73 -13.91 1.72
N GLY A 238 -26.84 -13.96 2.48
CA GLY A 238 -27.75 -15.12 2.59
C GLY A 238 -27.66 -15.91 3.90
N ALA A 239 -26.64 -15.68 4.74
CA ALA A 239 -26.58 -16.30 6.05
C ALA A 239 -27.51 -15.58 7.04
N LYS A 240 -28.38 -16.33 7.71
CA LYS A 240 -29.28 -15.81 8.74
C LYS A 240 -28.45 -15.41 9.96
N ALA A 241 -28.74 -14.22 10.51
CA ALA A 241 -28.21 -13.83 11.81
C ALA A 241 -28.60 -14.92 12.84
N ILE A 242 -27.63 -15.44 13.57
CA ILE A 242 -27.89 -16.35 14.69
C ILE A 242 -28.58 -15.50 15.75
N SER A 243 -29.89 -15.66 15.90
CA SER A 243 -30.64 -15.02 16.97
C SER A 243 -30.18 -15.63 18.29
N HIS A 244 -29.39 -14.88 19.07
CA HIS A 244 -29.25 -15.16 20.49
C HIS A 244 -30.56 -14.76 21.19
N THR A 245 -31.59 -15.58 21.02
CA THR A 245 -32.60 -15.74 22.07
C THR A 245 -31.92 -16.54 23.17
N GLN A 246 -31.45 -15.87 24.21
CA GLN A 246 -31.15 -16.55 25.46
C GLN A 246 -32.47 -17.01 26.11
N PRO A 247 -32.46 -18.19 26.78
CA PRO A 247 -33.59 -18.66 27.58
C PRO A 247 -33.82 -17.81 28.83
#